data_AF-A0A537V3N3-F1
#
_entry.id   AF-A0A537V3N3-F1
#
_cell.length_a   1.000
_cell.length_b   1.000
_cell.length_c   1.000
_cell.angle_alpha   90.00
_cell.angle_beta   90.00
_cell.angle_gamma   90.00
#
_symmetry.space_group_name_H-M   'P 1'
#
loop_
_entity.id
_entity.type
_entity.pdbx_description
1 polymer ?
#
loop_
_entity_poly.entity_id
_entity_poly.type
_entity_poly.pdbx_seq_one_letter_code
_entity_poly.pdbx_strand_id
1 'polypeptide(L)' 'MSISSLAAVLPVDGRQSSTALAVARGTTRLLHSLGFSVVSELPLASGRRADLVALGADGELWIV' A
#
# COMPACT_ATOMS: atom_id res chain seq x y z
N MET A 1 -31.33 11.49 -2.55
CA MET A 1 -30.79 10.22 -2.02
C MET A 1 -29.41 10.50 -1.46
N SER A 2 -29.28 10.63 -0.13
CA SER A 2 -28.00 10.85 0.53
C SER A 2 -27.35 9.50 0.79
N ILE A 3 -26.23 9.23 0.13
CA ILE A 3 -25.33 8.13 0.49
C ILE A 3 -24.54 8.60 1.72
N SER A 4 -25.11 8.41 2.91
CA SER A 4 -24.34 8.43 4.15
C SER A 4 -23.29 7.32 4.02
N SER A 5 -22.04 7.71 3.74
CA SER A 5 -20.94 6.76 3.67
C SER A 5 -20.81 6.11 5.04
N LEU A 6 -21.08 4.82 5.07
CA LEU A 6 -20.76 3.93 6.17
C LEU A 6 -19.23 3.86 6.21
N ALA A 7 -18.58 4.88 6.75
CA ALA A 7 -17.19 4.81 7.12
C ALA A 7 -17.11 3.82 8.29
N ALA A 8 -17.15 2.53 7.95
CA ALA A 8 -16.73 1.48 8.86
C ALA A 8 -15.29 1.84 9.21
N VAL A 9 -15.11 2.41 10.40
CA VAL A 9 -13.78 2.64 10.95
C VAL A 9 -13.23 1.25 11.20
N LEU A 10 -12.49 0.75 10.21
CA LEU A 10 -11.77 -0.50 10.34
C LEU A 10 -10.83 -0.35 11.55
N PRO A 11 -10.74 -1.38 12.42
CA PRO A 11 -9.77 -1.37 13.50
C PRO A 11 -8.39 -1.02 12.96
N VAL A 12 -7.71 -0.09 13.63
CA VAL A 12 -6.37 0.34 13.22
C VAL A 12 -5.44 -0.88 13.28
N ASP A 13 -4.76 -1.17 12.17
CA ASP A 13 -3.74 -2.21 12.13
C ASP A 13 -2.55 -1.76 13.00
N GLY A 14 -2.42 -2.36 14.19
CA GLY A 14 -1.38 -2.03 15.16
C GLY A 14 0.04 -2.46 14.75
N ARG A 15 0.20 -3.10 13.58
CA ARG A 15 1.52 -3.50 13.05
C ARG A 15 2.31 -2.32 12.49
N GLN A 16 1.65 -1.21 12.16
CA GLN A 16 2.29 -0.05 11.55
C GLN A 16 2.34 1.15 12.50
N SER A 17 3.52 1.76 12.65
CA SER A 17 3.67 3.04 13.37
C SER A 17 3.19 4.22 12.52
N SER A 18 2.94 5.38 13.14
CA SER A 18 2.59 6.61 12.41
C SER A 18 3.67 7.00 11.39
N THR A 19 4.95 6.82 11.74
CA THR A 19 6.07 7.05 10.82
C THR A 19 6.06 6.07 9.65
N ALA A 20 5.82 4.77 9.91
CA ALA A 20 5.75 3.77 8.85
C ALA A 20 4.61 4.08 7.87
N LEU A 21 3.43 4.48 8.37
CA LEU A 21 2.30 4.91 7.53
C LEU A 21 2.64 6.15 6.69
N ALA A 22 3.35 7.12 7.27
CA ALA A 22 3.78 8.31 6.53
C ALA A 22 4.79 7.97 5.43
N VAL A 23 5.76 7.11 5.72
CA VAL A 23 6.74 6.61 4.74
C VAL A 23 6.03 5.83 3.63
N ALA A 24 5.18 4.87 3.97
CA ALA A 24 4.43 4.08 2.98
C ALA A 24 3.62 4.99 2.04
N ARG A 25 2.87 5.96 2.60
CA ARG A 25 2.12 6.94 1.80
C ARG A 25 3.01 7.78 0.88
N GLY A 26 4.17 8.23 1.37
CA GLY A 26 5.13 9.00 0.58
C GLY A 26 5.72 8.17 -0.56
N THR A 27 6.18 6.96 -0.25
CA THR A 27 6.76 6.02 -1.21
C THR A 27 5.74 5.61 -2.27
N THR A 28 4.49 5.29 -1.89
CA THR A 28 3.42 4.99 -2.86
C THR A 28 3.19 6.15 -3.83
N ARG A 29 3.18 7.40 -3.35
CA ARG A 29 3.03 8.58 -4.22
C ARG A 29 4.19 8.75 -5.18
N LEU A 30 5.42 8.55 -4.69
CA LEU A 30 6.62 8.60 -5.52
C LEU A 30 6.57 7.52 -6.62
N LEU A 31 6.28 6.27 -6.26
CA LEU A 31 6.21 5.17 -7.22
C LEU A 31 5.11 5.39 -8.27
N HIS A 32 3.95 5.93 -7.87
CA HIS A 32 2.93 6.35 -8.83
C HIS A 32 3.42 7.45 -9.76
N SER A 33 4.18 8.44 -9.26
CA SER A 33 4.76 9.49 -10.12
C SER A 33 5.78 8.95 -11.12
N LEU A 34 6.39 7.79 -10.82
CA LEU A 34 7.29 7.07 -11.71
C LEU A 34 6.56 6.12 -12.69
N GLY A 35 5.23 6.06 -12.65
CA GLY A 35 4.43 5.26 -13.56
C GLY A 35 4.10 3.84 -13.06
N PHE A 36 4.40 3.51 -11.81
CA PHE A 36 4.06 2.21 -11.24
C PHE A 36 2.63 2.16 -10.71
N SER A 37 2.05 0.96 -10.73
CA SER A 37 0.87 0.60 -9.92
C SER A 37 1.33 -0.07 -8.62
N VAL A 38 0.78 0.31 -7.47
CA VAL A 38 1.31 -0.13 -6.15
C VAL A 38 0.24 -0.82 -5.32
N VAL A 39 0.61 -1.93 -4.68
CA VAL A 39 -0.20 -2.66 -3.69
C VAL A 39 0.54 -2.68 -2.34
N SER A 40 -0.14 -2.31 -1.27
CA SER A 40 0.39 -2.37 0.09
C SER A 40 0.07 -3.70 0.79
N GLU A 41 0.93 -4.12 1.72
CA GLU A 41 0.70 -5.25 2.63
C GLU A 41 0.44 -6.58 1.88
N LEU A 42 1.16 -6.82 0.77
CA LEU A 42 0.97 -8.00 -0.07
C LEU A 42 1.55 -9.26 0.61
N PRO A 43 0.74 -10.29 0.90
CA PRO A 43 1.25 -11.55 1.40
C PRO A 43 2.03 -12.29 0.29
N LEU A 44 3.19 -12.83 0.65
CA LEU A 44 4.04 -13.60 -0.25
C LEU A 44 3.91 -15.09 0.04
N ALA A 45 4.17 -15.92 -0.97
CA ALA A 45 4.13 -17.39 -0.82
C ALA A 45 5.08 -17.93 0.27
N SER A 46 6.10 -17.15 0.65
CA SER A 46 7.02 -17.46 1.75
C SER A 46 6.39 -17.32 3.15
N GLY A 47 5.13 -16.87 3.25
CA GLY A 47 4.49 -16.52 4.52
C GLY A 47 4.92 -15.16 5.08
N ARG A 48 5.78 -14.43 4.37
CA ARG A 48 6.15 -13.04 4.68
C ARG A 48 5.15 -12.07 4.04
N ARG A 49 5.33 -10.79 4.35
CA ARG A 49 4.57 -9.70 3.77
C ARG A 49 5.52 -8.67 3.19
N ALA A 50 5.25 -8.21 1.97
CA ALA A 50 5.88 -7.03 1.41
C ALA A 50 5.06 -5.80 1.84
N ASP A 51 5.72 -4.78 2.38
CA ASP A 51 5.02 -3.57 2.81
C ASP A 51 4.48 -2.81 1.60
N LEU A 52 5.27 -2.68 0.52
CA LEU A 52 4.82 -2.22 -0.79
C LEU A 52 5.35 -3.11 -1.92
N VAL A 53 4.49 -3.40 -2.90
CA VAL A 53 4.86 -4.00 -4.18
C VAL A 53 4.43 -3.06 -5.30
N ALA A 54 5.34 -2.74 -6.21
CA ALA A 54 5.10 -1.87 -7.34
C ALA A 54 5.30 -2.62 -8.66
N LEU A 55 4.35 -2.48 -9.57
CA LEU A 55 4.31 -3.10 -10.91
C LEU A 55 4.43 -2.02 -11.99
N GLY A 56 5.46 -2.14 -12.82
CA GLY A 56 5.67 -1.33 -14.02
C GLY A 56 4.85 -1.83 -15.20
N ALA A 57 4.65 -0.97 -16.21
CA ALA A 57 3.86 -1.32 -17.40
C ALA A 57 4.53 -2.39 -18.28
N ASP A 58 5.84 -2.57 -18.13
CA ASP A 58 6.66 -3.59 -18.78
C ASP A 58 6.77 -4.90 -17.98
N GLY A 59 6.11 -4.97 -16.81
CA GLY A 59 6.16 -6.12 -15.92
C GLY A 59 7.28 -6.06 -14.87
N GLU A 60 8.04 -4.97 -14.77
CA GLU A 60 9.02 -4.79 -13.70
C GLU A 60 8.34 -4.80 -12.32
N LEU A 61 8.93 -5.52 -11.36
CA LEU A 61 8.42 -5.64 -9.98
C LEU A 61 9.43 -5.13 -8.98
N TRP A 62 9.04 -4.17 -8.15
CA TRP A 62 9.82 -3.69 -7.01
C TRP A 62 9.13 -4.07 -5.70
N ILE A 63 9.93 -4.53 -4.72
CA ILE A 63 9.51 -4.73 -3.33
C ILE A 63 10.30 -3.73 -2.48
N VAL A 64 9.59 -2.92 -1.70
CA VAL A 64 10.17 -1.92 -0.79
C VAL A 64 9.89 -2.32 0.65
#